data_AF-A0A659SC06-F1
#
_entry.id   AF-A0A659SC06-F1
#
_cell.length_a   1.000
_cell.length_b   1.000
_cell.length_c   1.000
_cell.angle_alpha   90.00
_cell.angle_beta   90.00
_cell.angle_gamma   90.00
#
_symmetry.space_group_name_H-M   'P 1'
#
loop_
_entity.id
_entity.type
_entity.pdbx_description
1 polymer ?
#
loop_
_entity_poly.entity_id
_entity_poly.type
_entity_poly.pdbx_seq_one_letter_code
_entity_poly.pdbx_strand_id
1 'polypeptide(L)'
;MKRAVVVFSGGQDSTTCLAQARHQYDEVHCVTFDYGQRHRAEIDVARALALKLGARAHKVLDVTLLNELAVSSLTRDSIPVPDYEPNADGIPNTFVPGRNILFLTLAAIYAYQVKAEAVITGVCETDFSGYPDCRDEFVKALNHAVN
;
A
#
# COMPACT_ATOMS: atom_id res chain seq x y z
N MET A 1 17.19 -16.84 8.30
CA MET A 1 16.78 -16.36 6.97
C MET A 1 15.90 -15.15 7.21
N LYS A 2 16.33 -13.96 6.82
CA LYS A 2 15.61 -12.70 7.03
C LYS A 2 14.53 -12.55 5.97
N ARG A 3 13.30 -12.26 6.40
CA ARG A 3 12.16 -12.14 5.49
C ARG A 3 11.42 -10.83 5.66
N ALA A 4 10.99 -10.23 4.57
CA ALA A 4 10.18 -9.01 4.58
C ALA A 4 8.92 -9.15 3.73
N VAL A 5 7.89 -8.39 4.08
CA VAL A 5 6.71 -8.14 3.26
C VAL A 5 6.77 -6.69 2.77
N VAL A 6 6.68 -6.48 1.46
CA VAL A 6 6.58 -5.16 0.83
C VAL A 6 5.11 -4.91 0.46
N VAL A 7 4.55 -3.82 0.95
CA VAL A 7 3.29 -3.26 0.43
C VAL A 7 3.57 -2.72 -0.96
N PHE A 8 2.98 -3.36 -1.97
CA PHE A 8 3.38 -3.22 -3.36
C PHE A 8 2.19 -2.85 -4.25
N SER A 9 2.30 -1.76 -5.00
CA SER A 9 1.31 -1.36 -6.01
C SER A 9 1.82 -1.45 -7.44
N GLY A 10 3.13 -1.64 -7.64
CA GLY A 10 3.77 -1.53 -8.95
C GLY A 10 4.11 -0.08 -9.35
N GLY A 11 3.71 0.91 -8.55
CA GLY A 11 4.14 2.30 -8.71
C GLY A 11 5.63 2.50 -8.36
N GLN A 12 6.16 3.68 -8.69
CA GLN A 12 7.57 4.02 -8.54
C GLN A 12 8.11 3.76 -7.13
N ASP A 13 7.41 4.25 -6.10
CA ASP A 13 7.90 4.20 -4.72
C ASP A 13 7.91 2.76 -4.21
N SER A 14 6.81 2.04 -4.38
CA SER A 14 6.72 0.63 -3.97
C SER A 14 7.69 -0.28 -4.73
N THR A 15 8.00 0.04 -5.99
CA THR A 15 9.01 -0.65 -6.79
C THR A 15 10.41 -0.39 -6.27
N THR A 16 10.69 0.85 -5.87
CA THR A 16 11.96 1.22 -5.24
C THR A 16 12.14 0.50 -3.90
N CYS A 17 11.08 0.45 -3.08
CA CYS A 17 11.06 -0.32 -1.83
C CYS A 17 11.36 -1.81 -2.06
N LEU A 18 10.74 -2.44 -3.07
CA LEU A 18 11.01 -3.84 -3.40
C LEU A 18 12.46 -4.04 -3.82
N ALA A 19 12.98 -3.18 -4.71
CA ALA A 19 14.36 -3.26 -5.17
C ALA A 19 15.34 -3.15 -3.99
N GLN A 20 15.13 -2.21 -3.07
CA GLN A 20 15.93 -2.06 -1.86
C GLN A 20 15.82 -3.28 -0.94
N ALA A 21 14.60 -3.77 -0.68
CA ALA A 21 14.35 -4.92 0.18
C ALA A 21 15.08 -6.18 -0.30
N ARG A 22 15.18 -6.37 -1.63
CA ARG A 22 15.91 -7.50 -2.23
C ARG A 22 17.41 -7.51 -1.94
N HIS A 23 18.00 -6.38 -1.59
CA HIS A 23 19.40 -6.29 -1.15
C HIS A 23 19.57 -6.50 0.35
N GLN A 24 18.49 -6.40 1.14
CA GLN A 24 18.55 -6.42 2.61
C GLN A 24 18.02 -7.73 3.22
N TYR A 25 17.14 -8.43 2.51
CA TYR A 25 16.44 -9.62 2.99
C TYR A 25 16.67 -10.82 2.06
N ASP A 26 16.73 -12.01 2.65
CA ASP A 26 16.94 -13.27 1.94
C ASP A 26 15.69 -13.66 1.12
N GLU A 27 14.50 -13.36 1.65
CA GLU A 27 13.21 -13.66 1.03
C GLU A 27 12.29 -12.43 1.15
N VAL A 28 11.72 -11.98 0.04
CA VAL A 28 10.80 -10.83 0.02
C VAL A 28 9.47 -11.28 -0.56
N HIS A 29 8.39 -11.01 0.17
CA HIS A 29 7.02 -11.19 -0.29
C HIS A 29 6.44 -9.83 -0.66
N CYS A 30 5.53 -9.79 -1.65
CA CYS A 30 4.75 -8.60 -1.96
C CYS A 30 3.29 -8.80 -1.58
N VAL A 31 2.63 -7.71 -1.16
CA VAL A 31 1.18 -7.66 -0.97
C VAL A 31 0.60 -6.45 -1.69
N THR A 32 -0.40 -6.67 -2.55
CA THR A 32 -1.21 -5.62 -3.20
C THR A 32 -2.61 -5.66 -2.64
N PHE A 33 -3.20 -4.48 -2.43
CA PHE A 33 -4.58 -4.32 -1.99
C PHE A 33 -5.45 -3.95 -3.19
N ASP A 34 -6.43 -4.80 -3.51
CA ASP A 34 -7.43 -4.59 -4.55
C ASP A 34 -8.67 -3.94 -3.93
N TYR A 35 -8.87 -2.66 -4.20
CA TYR A 35 -10.02 -1.87 -3.76
C TYR A 35 -11.17 -1.85 -4.77
N GLY A 36 -11.17 -2.74 -5.78
CA GLY A 36 -12.20 -2.77 -6.82
C GLY A 36 -12.02 -1.67 -7.88
N GLN A 37 -10.80 -1.18 -8.03
CA GLN A 37 -10.44 -0.19 -9.03
C GLN A 37 -10.74 -0.66 -10.46
N ARG A 38 -11.19 0.27 -11.31
CA ARG A 38 -11.56 0.01 -12.72
C ARG A 38 -10.42 -0.61 -13.53
N HIS A 39 -9.16 -0.30 -13.21
CA HIS A 39 -7.99 -0.77 -13.95
C HIS A 39 -7.32 -1.99 -13.29
N ARG A 40 -7.99 -3.14 -13.32
CA ARG A 40 -7.41 -4.44 -12.90
C ARG A 40 -6.07 -4.79 -13.57
N ALA A 41 -5.83 -4.25 -14.76
CA ALA A 41 -4.57 -4.40 -15.48
C ALA A 41 -3.34 -3.95 -14.66
N GLU A 42 -3.50 -2.92 -13.80
CA GLU A 42 -2.41 -2.44 -12.94
C GLU A 42 -1.99 -3.50 -11.90
N ILE A 43 -2.94 -4.25 -11.35
CA ILE A 43 -2.65 -5.34 -10.40
C ILE A 43 -1.90 -6.48 -11.10
N ASP A 44 -2.28 -6.80 -12.34
CA ASP A 44 -1.59 -7.83 -13.11
C ASP A 44 -0.17 -7.40 -13.50
N VAL A 45 0.03 -6.12 -13.85
CA VAL A 45 1.35 -5.53 -14.06
C VAL A 45 2.18 -5.56 -12.77
N ALA A 46 1.61 -5.16 -11.64
CA ALA A 46 2.27 -5.23 -10.35
C ALA A 46 2.69 -6.67 -10.02
N ARG A 47 1.81 -7.65 -10.26
CA ARG A 47 2.11 -9.07 -10.06
C ARG A 47 3.27 -9.54 -10.91
N ALA A 48 3.24 -9.24 -12.21
CA ALA A 48 4.31 -9.60 -13.12
C ALA A 48 5.64 -8.92 -12.74
N LEU A 49 5.59 -7.64 -12.38
CA LEU A 49 6.77 -6.85 -12.01
C LEU A 49 7.42 -7.37 -10.72
N ALA A 50 6.62 -7.64 -9.67
CA ALA A 50 7.15 -8.14 -8.41
C ALA A 50 7.88 -9.48 -8.59
N LEU A 51 7.29 -10.41 -9.34
CA LEU A 51 7.90 -11.71 -9.64
C LEU A 51 9.17 -11.54 -10.50
N LYS A 52 9.13 -10.65 -11.50
CA LYS A 52 10.30 -10.33 -12.33
C LYS A 52 11.46 -9.75 -11.51
N LEU A 53 11.16 -8.96 -10.48
CA LEU A 53 12.14 -8.39 -9.54
C LEU A 53 12.56 -9.36 -8.42
N GLY A 54 12.08 -10.61 -8.46
CA GLY A 54 12.53 -11.67 -7.55
C GLY A 54 11.80 -11.70 -6.21
N ALA A 55 10.59 -11.15 -6.11
CA ALA A 55 9.71 -11.45 -4.99
C ALA A 55 9.39 -12.95 -4.98
N ARG A 56 9.45 -13.56 -3.79
CA ARG A 56 9.17 -14.98 -3.58
C ARG A 56 7.72 -15.32 -3.93
N ALA A 57 6.81 -14.46 -3.50
CA ALA A 57 5.39 -14.58 -3.73
C ALA A 57 4.76 -13.18 -3.74
N HIS A 58 3.62 -13.07 -4.41
CA HIS A 58 2.84 -11.86 -4.44
C HIS A 58 1.38 -12.17 -4.10
N LYS A 59 0.94 -11.73 -2.92
CA LYS A 59 -0.44 -11.85 -2.47
C LYS A 59 -1.24 -10.64 -2.95
N VAL A 60 -2.39 -10.89 -3.57
CA VAL A 60 -3.40 -9.84 -3.78
C VAL A 60 -4.50 -10.06 -2.74
N LEU A 61 -4.84 -9.00 -2.00
CA LEU A 61 -5.89 -8.99 -0.98
C LEU A 61 -7.02 -8.11 -1.46
N ASP A 62 -8.22 -8.67 -1.51
CA ASP A 62 -9.44 -7.92 -1.73
C ASP A 62 -9.77 -7.09 -0.48
N VAL A 63 -9.89 -5.78 -0.67
CA VAL A 63 -10.26 -4.79 0.35
C VAL A 63 -11.45 -3.93 -0.12
N THR A 64 -12.29 -4.45 -1.02
CA THR A 64 -13.47 -3.72 -1.53
C THR A 64 -14.45 -3.32 -0.43
N LEU A 65 -14.38 -3.96 0.75
CA LEU A 65 -15.12 -3.54 1.94
C LEU A 65 -14.87 -2.07 2.35
N LEU A 66 -13.70 -1.50 1.98
CA LEU A 66 -13.43 -0.07 2.18
C LEU A 66 -14.42 0.81 1.41
N ASN A 67 -14.97 0.32 0.31
CA ASN A 67 -15.91 1.05 -0.53
C ASN A 67 -17.28 1.22 0.16
N GLU A 68 -17.60 0.36 1.13
CA GLU A 68 -18.79 0.51 1.99
C GLU A 68 -18.60 1.60 3.05
N LEU A 69 -17.35 1.86 3.43
CA LEU A 69 -16.99 2.76 4.53
C LEU A 69 -16.60 4.16 4.06
N ALA A 70 -16.23 4.33 2.79
CA ALA A 70 -15.77 5.60 2.25
C ALA A 70 -16.39 5.93 0.89
N VAL A 71 -16.97 7.14 0.82
CA VAL A 71 -17.42 7.77 -0.41
C VAL A 71 -16.22 8.54 -1.00
N SER A 72 -15.52 7.96 -1.98
CA SER A 72 -14.47 8.66 -2.70
C SER A 72 -14.59 8.42 -4.21
N SER A 73 -13.90 9.24 -5.02
CA SER A 73 -13.79 9.04 -6.48
C SER A 73 -13.17 7.71 -6.88
N LEU A 74 -12.56 6.97 -5.94
CA LEU A 74 -12.05 5.62 -6.17
C LEU A 74 -13.12 4.53 -5.98
N THR A 75 -14.26 4.85 -5.34
CA THR A 75 -15.26 3.85 -4.88
C THR A 75 -16.65 4.01 -5.50
N ARG A 76 -16.96 5.16 -6.14
CA ARG A 76 -18.20 5.36 -6.92
C ARG A 76 -17.95 5.91 -8.31
N ASP A 77 -18.51 5.24 -9.31
CA ASP A 77 -18.46 5.63 -10.72
C ASP A 77 -19.02 7.03 -11.03
N SER A 78 -19.86 7.57 -10.15
CA SER A 78 -20.56 8.84 -10.30
C SER A 78 -19.80 10.06 -9.78
N ILE A 79 -18.62 9.88 -9.18
CA ILE A 79 -17.79 10.98 -8.66
C ILE A 79 -16.57 11.11 -9.59
N PRO A 80 -16.43 12.22 -10.33
CA PRO A 80 -15.23 12.46 -11.14
C PRO A 80 -13.97 12.42 -10.27
N VAL A 81 -12.92 11.75 -10.75
CA VAL A 81 -11.58 11.92 -10.20
C VAL A 81 -11.13 13.32 -10.63
N PRO A 82 -10.90 14.27 -9.70
CA PRO A 82 -10.43 15.59 -10.09
C PRO A 82 -9.02 15.50 -10.68
N ASP A 83 -8.73 16.35 -11.66
CA ASP A 83 -7.36 16.54 -12.16
C ASP A 83 -6.45 16.97 -11.00
N TYR A 84 -5.17 16.57 -11.07
CA TYR A 84 -4.19 16.95 -10.06
C TYR A 84 -3.99 18.47 -10.05
N GLU A 85 -4.46 19.14 -9.00
CA GLU A 85 -4.22 20.56 -8.75
C GLU A 85 -3.12 20.73 -7.70
N PRO A 86 -1.92 21.24 -8.07
CA PRO A 86 -0.79 21.38 -7.15
C PRO A 86 -1.03 22.33 -5.96
N ASN A 87 -2.06 23.18 -6.05
CA ASN A 87 -2.34 24.27 -5.11
C ASN A 87 -3.72 24.14 -4.42
N ALA A 88 -4.36 22.98 -4.48
CA ALA A 88 -5.63 22.77 -3.78
C ALA A 88 -5.37 22.61 -2.28
N ASP A 89 -5.80 23.59 -1.48
CA ASP A 89 -5.79 23.51 -0.02
C ASP A 89 -6.79 22.44 0.44
N GLY A 90 -6.30 21.35 1.03
CA GLY A 90 -7.14 20.34 1.67
C GLY A 90 -6.78 18.90 1.29
N ILE A 91 -7.47 17.96 1.94
CA ILE A 91 -7.30 16.54 1.68
C ILE A 91 -7.95 16.21 0.32
N PRO A 92 -7.23 15.56 -0.63
CA PRO A 92 -7.80 15.22 -1.93
C PRO A 92 -9.11 14.40 -1.83
N ASN A 93 -10.04 14.59 -2.77
CA ASN A 93 -11.26 13.78 -2.90
C ASN A 93 -10.97 12.26 -2.97
N THR A 94 -9.79 11.87 -3.45
CA THR A 94 -9.33 10.48 -3.49
C THR A 94 -8.97 9.91 -2.11
N PHE A 95 -9.04 10.69 -1.05
CA PHE A 95 -8.78 10.23 0.30
C PHE A 95 -9.86 9.29 0.82
N VAL A 96 -9.39 8.17 1.35
CA VAL A 96 -10.20 7.24 2.12
C VAL A 96 -9.63 7.26 3.55
N PRO A 97 -10.35 7.87 4.52
CA PRO A 97 -9.89 7.93 5.90
C PRO A 97 -9.56 6.54 6.45
N GLY A 98 -8.38 6.40 7.07
CA GLY A 98 -7.96 5.15 7.71
C GLY A 98 -7.53 4.04 6.76
N ARG A 99 -7.36 4.32 5.46
CA ARG A 99 -6.93 3.33 4.47
C ARG A 99 -5.59 2.70 4.82
N ASN A 100 -4.57 3.50 5.15
CA ASN A 100 -3.26 2.95 5.45
C ASN A 100 -3.22 2.24 6.81
N ILE A 101 -4.14 2.58 7.72
CA ILE A 101 -4.36 1.81 8.95
C ILE A 101 -4.72 0.38 8.57
N LEU A 102 -5.75 0.19 7.75
CA LEU A 102 -6.18 -1.13 7.32
C LEU A 102 -5.08 -1.87 6.55
N PHE A 103 -4.41 -1.19 5.61
CA PHE A 103 -3.37 -1.81 4.78
C PHE A 103 -2.19 -2.32 5.62
N LEU A 104 -1.68 -1.49 6.54
CA LEU A 104 -0.57 -1.88 7.39
C LEU A 104 -0.97 -2.97 8.39
N THR A 105 -2.20 -2.96 8.91
CA THR A 105 -2.72 -4.06 9.74
C THR A 105 -2.78 -5.37 8.95
N LEU A 106 -3.33 -5.38 7.74
CA LEU A 106 -3.41 -6.57 6.90
C LEU A 106 -2.02 -7.07 6.46
N ALA A 107 -1.10 -6.14 6.16
CA ALA A 107 0.28 -6.47 5.83
C ALA A 107 1.02 -7.10 7.02
N ALA A 108 0.81 -6.60 8.25
CA ALA A 108 1.34 -7.18 9.47
C ALA A 108 0.79 -8.60 9.73
N ILE A 109 -0.51 -8.81 9.54
CA ILE A 109 -1.13 -10.16 9.63
C ILE A 109 -0.50 -11.09 8.58
N TYR A 110 -0.31 -10.63 7.34
CA TYR A 110 0.33 -11.43 6.31
C TYR A 110 1.79 -11.74 6.65
N ALA A 111 2.53 -10.76 7.16
CA ALA A 111 3.91 -10.90 7.61
C ALA A 111 4.04 -11.98 8.69
N TYR A 112 3.12 -12.00 9.67
CA TYR A 112 3.07 -13.04 10.69
C TYR A 112 2.97 -14.45 10.06
N GLN A 113 2.07 -14.64 9.10
CA GLN A 113 1.84 -15.94 8.47
C GLN A 113 3.02 -16.44 7.64
N VAL A 114 3.75 -15.53 6.97
CA VAL A 114 4.95 -15.88 6.19
C VAL A 114 6.23 -15.86 7.04
N LYS A 115 6.12 -15.54 8.33
CA LYS A 115 7.24 -15.37 9.28
C LYS A 115 8.23 -14.32 8.78
N ALA A 116 7.72 -13.16 8.36
CA ALA A 116 8.51 -11.98 8.03
C ALA A 116 8.75 -11.12 9.28
N GLU A 117 9.96 -10.59 9.40
CA GLU A 117 10.40 -9.74 10.51
C GLU A 117 10.17 -8.24 10.23
N ALA A 118 9.78 -7.90 9.00
CA ALA A 118 9.56 -6.52 8.58
C ALA A 118 8.39 -6.40 7.61
N VAL A 119 7.62 -5.33 7.77
CA VAL A 119 6.72 -4.78 6.76
C VAL A 119 7.35 -3.50 6.21
N ILE A 120 7.46 -3.41 4.89
CA ILE A 120 8.05 -2.28 4.17
C ILE A 120 6.93 -1.61 3.37
N THR A 121 6.81 -0.29 3.49
CA THR A 121 5.80 0.51 2.81
C THR A 121 6.45 1.74 2.18
N GLY A 122 5.91 2.18 1.04
CA GLY A 122 6.38 3.36 0.31
C GLY A 122 5.67 4.66 0.68
N VAL A 123 4.90 4.70 1.78
CA VAL A 123 4.28 5.95 2.25
C VAL A 123 5.35 6.95 2.63
N CYS A 124 5.14 8.23 2.31
CA CYS A 124 6.04 9.31 2.68
C CYS A 124 5.27 10.53 3.22
N GLU A 125 5.93 11.32 4.07
CA GLU A 125 5.37 12.54 4.66
C GLU A 125 5.49 13.77 3.77
N THR A 126 6.42 13.75 2.82
CA THR A 126 6.77 14.91 1.99
C THR A 126 5.77 15.17 0.88
N ASP A 127 4.90 14.21 0.58
CA ASP A 127 3.78 14.42 -0.32
C ASP A 127 2.72 15.28 0.38
N PHE A 128 2.70 16.55 -0.01
CA PHE A 128 1.94 17.74 0.44
C PHE A 128 0.43 17.58 0.76
N SER A 129 -0.11 16.37 0.67
CA SER A 129 -1.51 16.00 0.82
C SER A 129 -2.02 15.88 2.27
N GLY A 130 -1.14 15.94 3.27
CA GLY A 130 -1.54 16.06 4.69
C GLY A 130 -2.15 14.80 5.32
N TYR A 131 -2.06 13.64 4.67
CA TYR A 131 -2.63 12.38 5.18
C TYR A 131 -2.07 12.00 6.57
N PRO A 132 -2.90 11.92 7.62
CA PRO A 132 -2.43 11.60 8.97
C PRO A 132 -1.89 10.18 9.07
N ASP A 133 -2.37 9.27 8.21
CA ASP A 133 -1.98 7.86 8.14
C ASP A 133 -0.78 7.59 7.19
N CYS A 134 -0.01 8.63 6.86
CA CYS A 134 1.30 8.52 6.20
C CYS A 134 2.46 9.02 7.08
N ARG A 135 2.16 9.57 8.27
CA ARG A 135 3.16 10.18 9.16
C ARG A 135 3.99 9.14 9.91
N ASP A 136 5.25 9.43 10.15
CA ASP A 136 6.17 8.62 10.95
C ASP A 136 5.62 8.37 12.36
N GLU A 137 5.01 9.38 12.98
CA GLU A 137 4.33 9.22 14.27
C GLU A 137 3.23 8.16 14.21
N PHE A 138 2.40 8.19 13.16
CA PHE A 138 1.38 7.17 12.92
C PHE A 138 2.00 5.78 12.68
N VAL A 139 2.99 5.68 11.80
CA VAL A 139 3.64 4.40 11.46
C VAL A 139 4.27 3.77 12.71
N LYS A 140 4.95 4.56 13.54
CA LYS A 140 5.53 4.11 14.82
C LYS A 140 4.47 3.66 15.82
N ALA A 141 3.39 4.44 15.97
CA ALA A 141 2.29 4.10 16.87
C ALA A 141 1.62 2.77 16.46
N LEU A 142 1.33 2.62 15.16
CA LEU A 142 0.73 1.38 14.66
C LEU A 142 1.69 0.19 14.79
N ASN A 143 2.99 0.39 14.51
CA ASN A 143 4.01 -0.63 14.68
C ASN A 143 4.09 -1.15 16.12
N HIS A 144 3.91 -0.29 17.12
CA HIS A 144 3.84 -0.71 18.52
C HIS A 144 2.60 -1.55 18.84
N ALA A 145 1.48 -1.31 18.14
CA ALA A 145 0.23 -2.02 18.38
C ALA A 145 0.17 -3.41 17.73
N VAL A 146 0.93 -3.64 16.65
CA VAL A 146 0.85 -4.88 15.83
C VAL A 146 2.04 -5.82 15.95
N ASN A 147 3.07 -5.46 16.72
CA ASN A 147 4.21 -6.32 17.07
C ASN A 147 4.13 -6.80 18.51
#